data_AF-A0A813HJX6-F1
#
_entry.id   AF-A0A813HJX6-F1
#
_cell.length_a   1.000
_cell.length_b   1.000
_cell.length_c   1.000
_cell.angle_alpha   90.00
_cell.angle_beta   90.00
_cell.angle_gamma   90.00
#
_symmetry.space_group_name_H-M   'P 1'
#
loop_
_entity.id
_entity.type
_entity.pdbx_description
1 polymer ?
#
loop_
_entity_poly.entity_id
_entity_poly.type
_entity_poly.pdbx_seq_one_letter_code
_entity_poly.pdbx_strand_id
1 'polypeptide(L)'
;MAMRRLSFLLLLLVAIANEAALGVSAAHSPTETSAKEVAVINLATAADALPETTTPMPSSPPAILQSIANALTYELNKAPYQWAIALLAALFGFVMVFDGDLCFKWILVSGVFIVTYILAMNQVTAIWDLSYNSPLRQVVGLEAGAVAAYCAFRGIEGVQLVVGVILGMAVAHQSLLLLVAQGAGVLVTDKRATVAYFSVFVLGMVMVFCSKGLTKVLAVLSPAVGGALIVSALAFAVTELWVQGLLSSVESAFPGLTPQSGTWFEFLQLLWSSHSEDVGLFAGSKYNFSIQGQEWRFDKVADGTLWFLFFAVGCRLQLKRSKAVPVVEAREGLHVSLLETESA
;
A
#
# COMPACT_ATOMS: atom_id res chain seq x y z
N MET A 1 19.58 26.52 12.42
CA MET A 1 20.22 25.42 11.66
C MET A 1 19.31 24.21 11.36
N ALA A 2 18.15 24.06 12.02
CA ALA A 2 17.19 22.97 11.74
C ALA A 2 16.47 23.08 10.36
N MET A 3 16.43 24.25 9.74
CA MET A 3 15.74 24.47 8.45
C MET A 3 16.47 23.88 7.22
N ARG A 4 17.79 23.62 7.28
CA ARG A 4 18.55 23.07 6.13
C ARG A 4 18.50 21.54 6.01
N ARG A 5 18.13 20.82 7.08
CA ARG A 5 17.93 19.35 7.03
C ARG A 5 16.51 18.97 6.59
N LEU A 6 15.55 19.88 6.71
CA LEU A 6 14.17 19.69 6.26
C LEU A 6 14.06 19.65 4.72
N SER A 7 14.87 20.44 4.00
CA SER A 7 14.87 20.44 2.52
C SER A 7 15.35 19.12 1.90
N PHE A 8 16.26 18.39 2.55
CA PHE A 8 16.81 17.14 1.99
C PHE A 8 15.83 15.97 2.19
N LEU A 9 15.15 15.91 3.34
CA LEU A 9 14.06 14.96 3.60
C LEU A 9 12.83 15.26 2.73
N LEU A 10 12.52 16.53 2.48
CA LEU A 10 11.46 16.95 1.57
C LEU A 10 11.78 16.56 0.12
N LEU A 11 13.02 16.74 -0.35
CA LEU A 11 13.44 16.32 -1.70
C LEU A 11 13.43 14.80 -1.86
N LEU A 12 13.82 14.04 -0.83
CA LEU A 12 13.77 12.58 -0.83
C LEU A 12 12.32 12.07 -0.85
N LEU A 13 11.43 12.68 -0.06
CA LEU A 13 10.01 12.30 -0.01
C LEU A 13 9.26 12.74 -1.28
N VAL A 14 9.64 13.86 -1.90
CA VAL A 14 9.16 14.27 -3.23
C VAL A 14 9.65 13.31 -4.32
N ALA A 15 10.89 12.80 -4.25
CA ALA A 15 11.38 11.79 -5.17
C ALA A 15 10.63 10.45 -5.02
N ILE A 16 10.35 10.02 -3.79
CA ILE A 16 9.56 8.79 -3.51
C ILE A 16 8.12 8.91 -4.01
N ALA A 17 7.53 10.10 -3.90
CA ALA A 17 6.16 10.37 -4.32
C ALA A 17 5.96 10.53 -5.82
N ASN A 18 6.93 11.17 -6.49
CA ASN A 18 6.90 11.36 -7.93
C ASN A 18 7.01 10.03 -8.68
N GLU A 19 7.66 9.02 -8.08
CA GLU A 19 7.75 7.66 -8.60
C GLU A 19 6.49 6.81 -8.31
N ALA A 20 5.76 7.08 -7.22
CA ALA A 20 4.45 6.46 -6.91
C ALA A 20 3.37 6.79 -7.95
N ALA A 21 3.52 7.96 -8.55
CA ALA A 21 2.70 8.48 -9.63
C ALA A 21 2.89 7.69 -10.95
N LEU A 22 4.11 7.28 -11.28
CA LEU A 22 4.42 6.73 -12.62
C LEU A 22 4.14 5.22 -12.78
N GLY A 23 3.89 4.49 -11.68
CA GLY A 23 3.78 3.02 -11.68
C GLY A 23 2.45 2.40 -12.14
N VAL A 24 1.42 3.19 -12.44
CA VAL A 24 0.06 2.66 -12.79
C VAL A 24 -0.15 2.51 -14.30
N SER A 25 0.75 3.04 -15.15
CA SER A 25 0.52 3.10 -16.60
C SER A 25 1.17 1.98 -17.43
N ALA A 26 1.78 0.96 -16.82
CA ALA A 26 2.58 -0.05 -17.53
C ALA A 26 1.96 -1.46 -17.56
N ALA A 27 0.63 -1.59 -17.57
CA ALA A 27 -0.04 -2.89 -17.64
C ALA A 27 -1.19 -2.94 -18.67
N HIS A 28 -0.90 -2.69 -19.96
CA HIS A 28 -1.60 -3.36 -21.07
C HIS A 28 -0.95 -3.10 -22.44
N SER A 29 -0.30 -4.13 -22.99
CA SER A 29 -0.37 -4.43 -24.43
C SER A 29 -0.07 -5.92 -24.62
N PRO A 30 -1.08 -6.77 -24.90
CA PRO A 30 -0.84 -8.07 -25.48
C PRO A 30 -0.73 -7.88 -26.99
N THR A 31 0.46 -8.09 -27.55
CA THR A 31 0.58 -8.39 -28.97
C THR A 31 1.60 -9.50 -29.15
N GLU A 32 1.13 -10.73 -28.92
CA GLU A 32 1.63 -11.85 -29.70
C GLU A 32 1.30 -11.55 -31.18
N THR A 33 2.32 -11.35 -31.99
CA THR A 33 2.23 -11.70 -33.41
C THR A 33 3.49 -12.43 -33.79
N SER A 34 3.29 -13.73 -33.97
CA SER A 34 4.11 -14.68 -34.69
C SER A 34 4.91 -14.05 -35.83
N ALA A 35 6.24 -14.17 -35.77
CA ALA A 35 7.13 -14.04 -36.92
C ALA A 35 8.34 -14.98 -36.73
N LYS A 36 8.06 -16.29 -36.69
CA LYS A 36 8.95 -17.27 -37.33
C LYS A 36 8.55 -17.26 -38.80
N GLU A 37 9.55 -17.28 -39.69
CA GLU A 37 9.43 -17.25 -41.16
C GLU A 37 9.61 -15.87 -41.80
N VAL A 38 10.85 -15.36 -41.82
CA VAL A 38 11.61 -15.05 -43.05
C VAL A 38 13.09 -15.00 -42.65
N ALA A 39 13.73 -16.17 -42.67
CA ALA A 39 15.15 -16.25 -42.97
C ALA A 39 15.26 -16.51 -44.48
N VAL A 40 16.39 -16.11 -45.06
CA VAL A 40 16.87 -16.32 -46.43
C VAL A 40 16.75 -15.07 -47.33
N ILE A 41 17.91 -14.71 -47.89
CA ILE A 41 18.24 -13.63 -48.84
C ILE A 41 18.54 -12.25 -48.23
N ASN A 42 19.77 -12.09 -47.71
CA ASN A 42 20.69 -11.01 -48.13
C ASN A 42 22.05 -11.18 -47.44
N LEU A 43 22.89 -12.02 -48.05
CA LEU A 43 24.28 -12.24 -47.68
C LEU A 43 25.16 -11.87 -48.88
N ALA A 44 25.32 -10.57 -49.17
CA ALA A 44 26.38 -10.06 -50.07
C ALA A 44 26.44 -8.52 -50.13
N THR A 45 26.59 -7.82 -49.00
CA THR A 45 27.19 -6.47 -49.02
C THR A 45 27.79 -6.15 -47.65
N ALA A 46 29.01 -6.64 -47.41
CA ALA A 46 29.79 -6.34 -46.21
C ALA A 46 31.09 -5.64 -46.64
N ALA A 47 31.04 -4.30 -46.67
CA ALA A 47 32.19 -3.43 -46.45
C ALA A 47 31.65 -2.02 -46.18
N ASP A 48 32.03 -1.43 -45.05
CA ASP A 48 31.88 0.00 -44.70
C ASP A 48 30.57 0.53 -44.08
N ALA A 49 30.04 -0.18 -43.07
CA ALA A 49 29.32 0.49 -41.99
C ALA A 49 29.49 -0.31 -40.69
N LEU A 50 30.24 0.24 -39.73
CA LEU A 50 30.23 -0.27 -38.36
C LEU A 50 28.78 -0.19 -37.85
N PRO A 51 28.17 -1.29 -37.39
CA PRO A 51 26.86 -1.23 -36.78
C PRO A 51 27.00 -0.42 -35.49
N GLU A 52 26.54 0.83 -35.51
CA GLU A 52 26.22 1.56 -34.29
C GLU A 52 25.20 0.71 -33.53
N THR A 53 25.72 -0.07 -32.59
CA THR A 53 24.92 -0.86 -31.66
C THR A 53 24.32 0.14 -30.69
N THR A 54 23.27 0.83 -31.13
CA THR A 54 22.41 1.60 -30.23
C THR A 54 21.63 0.57 -29.43
N THR A 55 22.22 0.08 -28.34
CA THR A 55 21.46 -0.61 -27.30
C THR A 55 20.30 0.32 -26.96
N PRO A 56 19.04 -0.09 -27.16
CA PRO A 56 17.92 0.75 -26.82
C PRO A 56 18.10 1.14 -25.36
N MET A 57 18.09 2.46 -25.09
CA MET A 57 18.16 2.95 -23.72
C MET A 57 17.14 2.15 -22.91
N PRO A 58 17.55 1.52 -21.79
CA PRO A 58 16.64 0.71 -20.99
C PRO A 58 15.42 1.58 -20.69
N SER A 59 14.27 1.13 -21.18
CA SER A 59 12.95 1.67 -20.84
C SER A 59 12.95 1.94 -19.34
N SER A 60 12.59 3.16 -18.95
CA SER A 60 12.68 3.75 -17.61
C SER A 60 12.77 2.72 -16.49
N PRO A 61 13.79 2.78 -15.62
CA PRO A 61 14.00 1.77 -14.58
C PRO A 61 12.68 1.49 -13.85
N PRO A 62 12.36 0.20 -13.59
CA PRO A 62 11.09 -0.16 -12.98
C PRO A 62 10.89 0.66 -11.72
N ALA A 63 9.71 1.27 -11.59
CA ALA A 63 9.38 2.16 -10.49
C ALA A 63 9.76 1.48 -9.17
N ILE A 64 10.58 2.14 -8.35
CA ILE A 64 11.13 1.59 -7.10
C ILE A 64 10.02 0.99 -6.23
N LEU A 65 8.83 1.60 -6.24
CA LEU A 65 7.66 1.11 -5.52
C LEU A 65 7.07 -0.17 -6.09
N GLN A 66 7.09 -0.36 -7.41
CA GLN A 66 6.70 -1.63 -8.00
C GLN A 66 7.70 -2.72 -7.62
N SER A 67 9.00 -2.40 -7.57
CA SER A 67 10.02 -3.31 -7.05
C SER A 67 9.77 -3.66 -5.58
N ILE A 68 9.46 -2.68 -4.73
CA ILE A 68 9.09 -2.90 -3.32
C ILE A 68 7.81 -3.71 -3.20
N ALA A 69 6.77 -3.41 -3.99
CA ALA A 69 5.49 -4.12 -3.96
C ALA A 69 5.66 -5.58 -4.42
N ASN A 70 6.46 -5.81 -5.46
CA ASN A 70 6.80 -7.15 -5.94
C ASN A 70 7.63 -7.91 -4.90
N ALA A 71 8.59 -7.25 -4.25
CA ALA A 71 9.38 -7.84 -3.17
C ALA A 71 8.49 -8.20 -1.96
N LEU A 72 7.61 -7.30 -1.53
CA LEU A 72 6.66 -7.57 -0.45
C LEU A 72 5.70 -8.71 -0.81
N THR A 73 5.18 -8.73 -2.04
CA THR A 73 4.32 -9.81 -2.52
C THR A 73 5.07 -11.14 -2.54
N TYR A 74 6.32 -11.13 -3.00
CA TYR A 74 7.18 -12.31 -3.01
C TYR A 74 7.43 -12.84 -1.59
N GLU A 75 7.81 -11.97 -0.66
CA GLU A 75 8.05 -12.33 0.74
C GLU A 75 6.78 -12.83 1.43
N LEU A 76 5.64 -12.17 1.20
CA LEU A 76 4.35 -12.60 1.75
C LEU A 76 3.91 -13.96 1.19
N ASN A 77 4.17 -14.25 -0.08
CA ASN A 77 3.79 -15.52 -0.71
C ASN A 77 4.76 -16.68 -0.39
N LYS A 78 6.02 -16.38 -0.07
CA LYS A 78 7.06 -17.40 0.19
C LYS A 78 7.43 -17.59 1.65
N ALA A 79 6.82 -16.85 2.58
CA ALA A 79 7.11 -16.98 3.99
C ALA A 79 6.75 -18.38 4.52
N PRO A 80 7.64 -19.05 5.29
CA PRO A 80 7.43 -20.39 5.81
C PRO A 80 6.33 -20.46 6.89
N TYR A 81 6.05 -19.34 7.57
CA TYR A 81 5.10 -19.26 8.68
C TYR A 81 3.88 -18.41 8.30
N GLN A 82 3.11 -18.84 7.29
CA GLN A 82 1.90 -18.15 6.82
C GLN A 82 0.88 -17.91 7.93
N TRP A 83 0.72 -18.86 8.85
CA TRP A 83 -0.17 -18.74 10.01
C TRP A 83 0.21 -17.58 10.94
N ALA A 84 1.51 -17.30 11.10
CA ALA A 84 1.98 -16.22 11.94
C ALA A 84 1.69 -14.85 11.29
N ILE A 85 1.81 -14.77 9.96
CA ILE A 85 1.45 -13.58 9.18
C ILE A 85 -0.07 -13.35 9.26
N ALA A 86 -0.88 -14.39 9.07
CA ALA A 86 -2.34 -14.29 9.20
C ALA A 86 -2.75 -13.84 10.61
N LEU A 87 -2.14 -14.38 11.66
CA LEU A 87 -2.39 -13.96 13.04
C LEU A 87 -2.00 -12.49 13.27
N LEU A 88 -0.82 -12.08 12.80
CA LEU A 88 -0.37 -10.70 12.91
C LEU A 88 -1.31 -9.74 12.15
N ALA A 89 -1.75 -10.14 10.96
CA ALA A 89 -2.72 -9.38 10.17
C ALA A 89 -4.07 -9.27 10.87
N ALA A 90 -4.56 -10.33 11.51
CA ALA A 90 -5.78 -10.30 12.30
C ALA A 90 -5.67 -9.34 13.50
N LEU A 91 -4.56 -9.40 14.25
CA LEU A 91 -4.30 -8.49 15.37
C LEU A 91 -4.22 -7.04 14.92
N PHE A 92 -3.50 -6.79 13.82
CA PHE A 92 -3.36 -5.46 13.25
C PHE A 92 -4.71 -4.93 12.72
N GLY A 93 -5.46 -5.78 12.02
CA GLY A 93 -6.80 -5.47 11.53
C GLY A 93 -7.77 -5.15 12.67
N PHE A 94 -7.68 -5.88 13.78
CA PHE A 94 -8.46 -5.59 14.99
C PHE A 94 -8.14 -4.20 15.54
N VAL A 95 -6.86 -3.87 15.72
CA VAL A 95 -6.44 -2.52 16.18
C VAL A 95 -6.94 -1.43 15.21
N MET A 96 -6.85 -1.66 13.89
CA MET A 96 -7.36 -0.73 12.88
C MET A 96 -8.87 -0.49 12.98
N VAL A 97 -9.66 -1.51 13.31
CA VAL A 97 -11.12 -1.37 13.47
C VAL A 97 -11.49 -0.50 14.67
N PHE A 98 -10.69 -0.51 15.75
CA PHE A 98 -10.97 0.28 16.97
C PHE A 98 -10.32 1.68 16.98
N ASP A 99 -9.09 1.80 16.49
CA ASP A 99 -8.30 3.04 16.54
C ASP A 99 -7.43 3.20 15.28
N GLY A 100 -8.08 3.67 14.21
CA GLY A 100 -7.40 3.91 12.94
C GLY A 100 -6.33 5.01 12.99
N ASP A 101 -6.49 6.01 13.87
CA ASP A 101 -5.51 7.10 14.03
C ASP A 101 -4.22 6.59 14.69
N LEU A 102 -4.34 5.82 15.77
CA LEU A 102 -3.20 5.19 16.41
C LEU A 102 -2.45 4.28 15.43
N CYS A 103 -3.18 3.43 14.71
CA CYS A 103 -2.60 2.54 13.73
C CYS A 103 -1.87 3.30 12.62
N PHE A 104 -2.48 4.37 12.09
CA PHE A 104 -1.85 5.20 11.07
C PHE A 104 -0.54 5.84 11.56
N LYS A 105 -0.51 6.36 12.79
CA LYS A 105 0.72 6.92 13.40
C LYS A 105 1.83 5.88 13.49
N TRP A 106 1.52 4.66 13.93
CA TRP A 106 2.49 3.57 13.99
C TRP A 106 3.00 3.18 12.60
N ILE A 107 2.13 3.09 11.59
CA ILE A 107 2.54 2.84 10.20
C ILE A 107 3.54 3.91 9.74
N LEU A 108 3.26 5.20 9.99
CA LEU A 108 4.16 6.28 9.61
C LEU A 108 5.52 6.19 10.29
N VAL A 109 5.53 5.93 11.61
CA VAL A 109 6.77 5.78 12.38
C VAL A 109 7.58 4.57 11.92
N SER A 110 6.94 3.43 11.70
CA SER A 110 7.56 2.22 11.14
C SER A 110 8.07 2.43 9.71
N GLY A 111 7.34 3.16 8.88
CA GLY A 111 7.78 3.52 7.53
C GLY A 111 9.06 4.36 7.55
N VAL A 112 9.13 5.38 8.40
CA VAL A 112 10.34 6.21 8.56
C VAL A 112 11.51 5.38 9.11
N PHE A 113 11.24 4.46 10.05
CA PHE A 113 12.23 3.51 10.57
C PHE A 113 12.84 2.68 9.42
N ILE A 114 12.01 1.99 8.64
CA ILE A 114 12.45 1.07 7.57
C ILE A 114 13.22 1.82 6.48
N VAL A 115 12.70 2.96 6.02
CA VAL A 115 13.38 3.76 4.98
C VAL A 115 14.75 4.23 5.47
N THR A 116 14.84 4.76 6.69
CA THR A 116 16.12 5.23 7.24
C THR A 116 17.09 4.07 7.49
N TYR A 117 16.58 2.94 7.99
CA TYR A 117 17.35 1.71 8.18
C TYR A 117 18.02 1.27 6.88
N ILE A 118 17.25 1.14 5.80
CA ILE A 118 17.75 0.74 4.47
C ILE A 118 18.76 1.76 3.93
N LEU A 119 18.47 3.06 4.04
CA LEU A 119 19.36 4.10 3.56
C LEU A 119 20.70 4.09 4.32
N ALA A 120 20.67 3.98 5.65
CA ALA A 120 21.87 3.91 6.47
C ALA A 120 22.70 2.66 6.15
N MET A 121 22.05 1.50 5.98
CA MET A 121 22.72 0.27 5.55
C MET A 121 23.40 0.43 4.18
N ASN A 122 22.77 1.13 3.24
CA ASN A 122 23.34 1.35 1.91
C ASN A 122 24.51 2.34 1.94
N GLN A 123 24.41 3.40 2.73
CA GLN A 123 25.51 4.37 2.90
C GLN A 123 26.73 3.73 3.57
N VAL A 124 26.53 2.93 4.61
CA VAL A 124 27.62 2.22 5.30
C VAL A 124 28.31 1.22 4.38
N THR A 125 27.55 0.45 3.58
CA THR A 125 28.13 -0.44 2.56
C THR A 125 28.95 0.34 1.55
N ALA A 126 28.47 1.49 1.08
CA ALA A 126 29.18 2.30 0.09
C ALA A 126 30.50 2.91 0.62
N ILE A 127 30.56 3.26 1.91
CA ILE A 127 31.73 3.93 2.50
C ILE A 127 32.77 2.93 3.03
N TRP A 128 32.33 1.83 3.63
CA TRP A 128 33.21 0.86 4.30
C TRP A 128 33.44 -0.43 3.53
N ASP A 129 32.84 -0.57 2.33
CA ASP A 129 32.91 -1.75 1.48
C ASP A 129 32.53 -3.05 2.23
N LEU A 130 31.55 -2.94 3.14
CA LEU A 130 31.11 -4.07 3.94
C LEU A 130 30.23 -5.01 3.12
N SER A 131 30.47 -6.32 3.26
CA SER A 131 29.61 -7.38 2.74
C SER A 131 28.15 -7.18 3.17
N TYR A 132 27.21 -7.56 2.30
CA TYR A 132 25.76 -7.43 2.53
C TYR A 132 25.30 -8.07 3.84
N ASN A 133 25.98 -9.12 4.29
CA ASN A 133 25.68 -9.89 5.51
C ASN A 133 26.45 -9.43 6.75
N SER A 134 27.20 -8.31 6.69
CA SER A 134 27.96 -7.82 7.84
C SER A 134 27.02 -7.38 8.98
N PRO A 135 27.18 -7.89 10.22
CA PRO A 135 26.34 -7.50 11.35
C PRO A 135 26.51 -6.02 11.70
N LEU A 136 27.69 -5.44 11.46
CA LEU A 136 27.97 -4.02 11.70
C LEU A 136 27.05 -3.12 10.86
N ARG A 137 26.78 -3.50 9.60
CA ARG A 137 25.85 -2.80 8.71
C ARG A 137 24.44 -2.79 9.30
N GLN A 138 24.00 -3.92 9.84
CA GLN A 138 22.67 -4.05 10.44
C GLN A 138 22.54 -3.22 11.73
N VAL A 139 23.57 -3.22 12.58
CA VAL A 139 23.58 -2.42 13.83
C VAL A 139 23.49 -0.92 13.52
N VAL A 140 24.31 -0.41 12.60
CA VAL A 140 24.26 1.02 12.22
C VAL A 140 22.92 1.37 11.58
N GLY A 141 22.37 0.49 10.73
CA GLY A 141 21.02 0.65 10.19
C GLY A 141 19.97 0.75 11.28
N LEU A 142 20.02 -0.15 12.28
CA LEU A 142 19.08 -0.21 13.40
C LEU A 142 19.13 1.07 14.24
N GLU A 143 20.32 1.51 14.62
CA GLU A 143 20.52 2.74 15.40
C GLU A 143 19.99 3.98 14.67
N ALA A 144 20.37 4.15 13.40
CA ALA A 144 19.92 5.26 12.57
C ALA A 144 18.40 5.24 12.37
N GLY A 145 17.83 4.06 12.09
CA GLY A 145 16.39 3.84 11.96
C GLY A 145 15.64 4.20 13.24
N ALA A 146 16.12 3.73 14.40
CA ALA A 146 15.49 3.99 15.69
C ALA A 146 15.49 5.47 16.06
N VAL A 147 16.61 6.17 15.82
CA VAL A 147 16.70 7.63 16.05
C VAL A 147 15.74 8.39 15.13
N ALA A 148 15.63 8.01 13.86
CA ALA A 148 14.70 8.64 12.92
C ALA A 148 13.23 8.36 13.28
N ALA A 149 12.92 7.13 13.69
CA ALA A 149 11.58 6.75 14.17
C ALA A 149 11.19 7.57 15.41
N TYR A 150 12.12 7.76 16.36
CA TYR A 150 11.89 8.61 17.53
C TYR A 150 11.63 10.08 17.14
N CYS A 151 12.43 10.62 16.21
CA CYS A 151 12.19 11.97 15.68
C CYS A 151 10.83 12.09 14.99
N ALA A 152 10.44 11.09 14.18
CA ALA A 152 9.15 11.04 13.50
C ALA A 152 7.98 10.93 14.49
N PHE A 153 8.15 10.15 15.56
CA PHE A 153 7.16 10.03 16.62
C PHE A 153 6.91 11.36 17.34
N ARG A 154 7.98 12.13 17.61
CA ARG A 154 7.86 13.48 18.18
C ARG A 154 7.32 14.52 17.20
N GLY A 155 7.59 14.34 15.90
CA GLY A 155 7.21 15.26 14.82
C GLY A 155 6.09 14.74 13.92
N ILE A 156 5.14 13.97 14.48
CA ILE A 156 4.19 13.19 13.67
C ILE A 156 3.33 14.07 12.75
N GLU A 157 2.95 15.27 13.20
CA GLU A 157 2.18 16.25 12.43
C GLU A 157 2.93 16.69 11.16
N GLY A 158 4.25 16.90 11.28
CA GLY A 158 5.11 17.22 10.16
C GLY A 158 5.21 16.07 9.17
N VAL A 159 5.33 14.83 9.66
CA VAL A 159 5.34 13.62 8.82
C VAL A 159 4.02 13.46 8.06
N GLN A 160 2.90 13.69 8.73
CA GLN A 160 1.56 13.66 8.12
C GLN A 160 1.43 14.70 6.99
N LEU A 161 1.93 15.91 7.19
CA LEU A 161 1.93 16.95 6.14
C LEU A 161 2.71 16.50 4.91
N VAL A 162 3.91 15.93 5.12
CA VAL A 162 4.71 15.44 3.99
C VAL A 162 3.98 14.31 3.26
N VAL A 163 3.38 13.36 3.98
CA VAL A 163 2.55 12.31 3.37
C VAL A 163 1.39 12.90 2.56
N GLY A 164 0.75 13.96 3.04
CA GLY A 164 -0.27 14.70 2.29
C GLY A 164 0.26 15.28 0.97
N VAL A 165 1.47 15.87 0.98
CA VAL A 165 2.13 16.37 -0.24
C VAL A 165 2.39 15.23 -1.22
N ILE A 166 2.94 14.12 -0.73
CA ILE A 166 3.22 12.92 -1.54
C ILE A 166 1.96 12.39 -2.22
N LEU A 167 0.90 12.21 -1.45
CA LEU A 167 -0.38 11.72 -1.96
C LEU A 167 -1.03 12.71 -2.93
N GLY A 168 -0.92 14.02 -2.67
CA GLY A 168 -1.40 15.05 -3.60
C GLY A 168 -0.72 15.00 -4.95
N MET A 169 0.60 14.81 -4.99
CA MET A 169 1.34 14.63 -6.24
C MET A 169 0.96 13.34 -6.95
N ALA A 170 0.82 12.23 -6.21
CA ALA A 170 0.40 10.94 -6.77
C ALA A 170 -0.99 11.03 -7.41
N VAL A 171 -1.96 11.60 -6.71
CA VAL A 171 -3.33 11.79 -7.21
C VAL A 171 -3.33 12.71 -8.44
N ALA A 172 -2.63 13.84 -8.40
CA ALA A 172 -2.53 14.77 -9.53
C ALA A 172 -1.97 14.08 -10.78
N HIS A 173 -0.96 13.23 -10.62
CA HIS A 173 -0.39 12.52 -11.75
C HIS A 173 -1.37 11.50 -12.33
N GLN A 174 -1.99 10.67 -11.49
CA GLN A 174 -2.96 9.67 -11.96
C GLN A 174 -4.16 10.32 -12.66
N SER A 175 -4.69 11.40 -12.09
CA SER A 175 -5.82 12.12 -12.68
C SER A 175 -5.41 12.82 -13.98
N LEU A 176 -4.17 13.31 -14.10
CA LEU A 176 -3.64 13.86 -15.34
C LEU A 176 -3.54 12.79 -16.44
N LEU A 177 -3.02 11.59 -16.12
CA LEU A 177 -2.95 10.48 -17.10
C LEU A 177 -4.35 10.10 -17.61
N LEU A 178 -5.34 10.03 -16.73
CA LEU A 178 -6.73 9.78 -17.10
C LEU A 178 -7.31 10.89 -17.99
N LEU A 179 -7.04 12.16 -17.66
CA LEU A 179 -7.48 13.30 -18.47
C LEU A 179 -6.85 13.31 -19.86
N VAL A 180 -5.56 12.96 -19.96
CA VAL A 180 -4.86 12.83 -21.24
C VAL A 180 -5.45 11.71 -22.08
N ALA A 181 -5.75 10.56 -21.47
CA ALA A 181 -6.41 9.44 -22.14
C ALA A 181 -7.82 9.83 -22.67
N GLN A 182 -8.49 10.78 -22.04
CA GLN A 182 -9.78 11.33 -22.48
C GLN A 182 -9.66 12.48 -23.50
N GLY A 183 -8.45 12.83 -23.94
CA GLY A 183 -8.21 13.85 -24.97
C GLY A 183 -7.90 15.25 -24.44
N ALA A 184 -7.73 15.44 -23.13
CA ALA A 184 -7.39 16.74 -22.53
C ALA A 184 -5.89 17.10 -22.64
N GLY A 185 -5.30 16.97 -23.84
CA GLY A 185 -3.87 17.20 -24.08
C GLY A 185 -3.39 18.65 -23.81
N VAL A 186 -4.31 19.61 -23.72
CA VAL A 186 -4.00 21.02 -23.41
C VAL A 186 -3.32 21.16 -22.03
N LEU A 187 -3.73 20.35 -21.04
CA LEU A 187 -3.17 20.38 -19.68
C LEU A 187 -1.69 19.95 -19.61
N VAL A 188 -1.24 19.13 -20.56
CA VAL A 188 0.17 18.69 -20.67
C VAL A 188 0.99 19.66 -21.51
N THR A 189 0.35 20.32 -22.47
CA THR A 189 1.03 21.22 -23.41
C THR A 189 1.37 22.56 -22.74
N ASP A 190 0.47 23.11 -21.93
CA ASP A 190 0.72 24.36 -21.20
C ASP A 190 1.32 24.10 -19.81
N LYS A 191 2.61 24.43 -19.66
CA LYS A 191 3.37 24.31 -18.41
C LYS A 191 2.70 25.03 -17.24
N ARG A 192 2.06 26.19 -17.49
CA ARG A 192 1.39 26.95 -16.42
C ARG A 192 0.15 26.22 -15.93
N ALA A 193 -0.64 25.66 -16.85
CA ALA A 193 -1.78 24.83 -16.53
C ALA A 193 -1.37 23.58 -15.75
N THR A 194 -0.28 22.90 -16.14
CA THR A 194 0.24 21.74 -15.40
C THR A 194 0.63 22.11 -13.97
N VAL A 195 1.40 23.20 -13.78
CA VAL A 195 1.82 23.65 -12.43
C VAL A 195 0.62 24.02 -11.57
N ALA A 196 -0.36 24.75 -12.13
CA ALA A 196 -1.59 25.10 -11.42
C ALA A 196 -2.37 23.85 -11.01
N TYR A 197 -2.50 22.87 -11.91
CA TYR A 197 -3.18 21.61 -11.66
C TYR A 197 -2.54 20.84 -10.48
N PHE A 198 -1.23 20.61 -10.52
CA PHE A 198 -0.51 19.95 -9.42
C PHE A 198 -0.62 20.74 -8.11
N SER A 199 -0.53 22.06 -8.16
CA SER A 199 -0.65 22.91 -6.97
C SER A 199 -2.01 22.77 -6.29
N VAL A 200 -3.11 22.69 -7.05
CA VAL A 200 -4.46 22.49 -6.50
C VAL A 200 -4.59 21.16 -5.75
N PHE A 201 -4.09 20.06 -6.32
CA PHE A 201 -4.14 18.75 -5.69
C PHE A 201 -3.23 18.63 -4.47
N VAL A 202 -2.00 19.15 -4.56
CA VAL A 202 -1.05 19.15 -3.43
C VAL A 202 -1.60 19.99 -2.28
N LEU A 203 -2.03 21.22 -2.54
CA LEU A 203 -2.63 22.08 -1.50
C LEU A 203 -3.91 21.47 -0.95
N GLY A 204 -4.77 20.90 -1.80
CA GLY A 204 -5.99 20.21 -1.38
C GLY A 204 -5.70 19.06 -0.42
N MET A 205 -4.74 18.19 -0.74
CA MET A 205 -4.34 17.09 0.13
C MET A 205 -3.64 17.57 1.40
N VAL A 206 -2.77 18.58 1.32
CA VAL A 206 -2.18 19.20 2.53
C VAL A 206 -3.28 19.75 3.45
N MET A 207 -4.31 20.42 2.90
CA MET A 207 -5.46 20.90 3.68
C MET A 207 -6.25 19.77 4.34
N VAL A 208 -6.42 18.63 3.68
CA VAL A 208 -7.04 17.43 4.28
C VAL A 208 -6.22 16.89 5.46
N PHE A 209 -4.89 16.91 5.34
CA PHE A 209 -3.96 16.41 6.37
C PHE A 209 -3.72 17.40 7.52
N CYS A 210 -3.73 18.71 7.26
CA CYS A 210 -3.62 19.74 8.28
C CYS A 210 -4.93 19.92 9.07
N SER A 211 -6.07 19.56 8.48
CA SER A 211 -7.37 19.66 9.14
C SER A 211 -7.70 18.37 9.92
N LYS A 212 -8.73 18.44 10.77
CA LYS A 212 -9.41 17.25 11.33
C LYS A 212 -10.06 16.35 10.24
N GLY A 213 -9.84 16.64 8.96
CA GLY A 213 -10.30 15.87 7.81
C GLY A 213 -9.66 14.48 7.75
N LEU A 214 -8.35 14.37 7.97
CA LEU A 214 -7.64 13.09 7.97
C LEU A 214 -8.25 12.09 8.95
N THR A 215 -8.58 12.53 10.18
CA THR A 215 -9.23 11.66 11.18
C THR A 215 -10.59 11.13 10.70
N LYS A 216 -11.36 11.94 9.96
CA LYS A 216 -12.64 11.49 9.37
C LYS A 216 -12.44 10.50 8.25
N VAL A 217 -11.44 10.73 7.39
CA VAL A 217 -11.09 9.82 6.30
C VAL A 217 -10.58 8.48 6.86
N LEU A 218 -9.68 8.52 7.85
CA LEU A 218 -9.19 7.34 8.55
C LEU A 218 -10.30 6.60 9.29
N ALA A 219 -11.29 7.32 9.85
CA ALA A 219 -12.45 6.70 10.50
C ALA A 219 -13.30 5.83 9.55
N VAL A 220 -13.16 6.01 8.24
CA VAL A 220 -13.84 5.21 7.21
C VAL A 220 -12.86 4.19 6.61
N LEU A 221 -11.68 4.63 6.18
CA LEU A 221 -10.71 3.77 5.51
C LEU A 221 -10.12 2.70 6.43
N SER A 222 -9.86 3.04 7.69
CA SER A 222 -9.20 2.12 8.62
C SER A 222 -10.06 0.90 8.97
N PRO A 223 -11.37 1.03 9.29
CA PRO A 223 -12.26 -0.12 9.40
C PRO A 223 -12.38 -0.96 8.13
N ALA A 224 -12.31 -0.34 6.94
CA ALA A 224 -12.41 -1.06 5.68
C ALA A 224 -11.21 -1.98 5.46
N VAL A 225 -10.00 -1.45 5.64
CA VAL A 225 -8.76 -2.23 5.53
C VAL A 225 -8.64 -3.23 6.68
N GLY A 226 -8.91 -2.79 7.93
CA GLY A 226 -8.84 -3.64 9.11
C GLY A 226 -9.81 -4.81 9.06
N GLY A 227 -11.05 -4.57 8.62
CA GLY A 227 -12.02 -5.64 8.37
C GLY A 227 -11.54 -6.64 7.32
N ALA A 228 -10.88 -6.18 6.25
CA ALA A 228 -10.39 -7.06 5.19
C ALA A 228 -9.29 -7.99 5.72
N LEU A 229 -8.38 -7.46 6.55
CA LEU A 229 -7.32 -8.25 7.19
C LEU A 229 -7.87 -9.30 8.19
N ILE A 230 -8.88 -8.94 8.98
CA ILE A 230 -9.52 -9.87 9.92
C ILE A 230 -10.20 -11.01 9.16
N VAL A 231 -10.98 -10.66 8.13
CA VAL A 231 -11.75 -11.65 7.36
C VAL A 231 -10.84 -12.57 6.56
N SER A 232 -9.83 -12.05 5.88
CA SER A 232 -8.89 -12.89 5.14
C SER A 232 -8.09 -13.82 6.07
N ALA A 233 -7.70 -13.35 7.25
CA ALA A 233 -7.04 -14.19 8.25
C ALA A 233 -7.96 -15.29 8.79
N LEU A 234 -9.25 -14.99 8.99
CA LEU A 234 -10.24 -15.97 9.43
C LEU A 234 -10.49 -17.01 8.34
N ALA A 235 -10.70 -16.60 7.09
CA ALA A 235 -10.90 -17.49 5.95
C ALA A 235 -9.71 -18.44 5.75
N PHE A 236 -8.48 -17.89 5.82
CA PHE A 236 -7.25 -18.68 5.81
C PHE A 236 -7.22 -19.70 6.95
N ALA A 237 -7.46 -19.27 8.20
CA ALA A 237 -7.41 -20.15 9.36
C ALA A 237 -8.45 -21.28 9.30
N VAL A 238 -9.68 -20.98 8.88
CA VAL A 238 -10.75 -21.99 8.73
C VAL A 238 -10.38 -23.00 7.63
N THR A 239 -9.85 -22.54 6.50
CA THR A 239 -9.44 -23.41 5.39
C THR A 239 -8.29 -24.34 5.81
N GLU A 240 -7.27 -23.81 6.50
CA GLU A 240 -6.14 -24.59 7.00
C GLU A 240 -6.57 -25.63 8.06
N LEU A 241 -7.43 -25.24 9.00
CA LEU A 241 -7.97 -26.19 9.99
C LEU A 241 -8.77 -27.32 9.34
N TRP A 242 -9.45 -27.04 8.24
CA TRP A 242 -10.12 -28.07 7.45
C TRP A 242 -9.12 -29.01 6.78
N VAL A 243 -8.13 -28.46 6.06
CA VAL A 243 -7.12 -29.25 5.34
C VAL A 243 -6.35 -30.17 6.29
N GLN A 244 -6.16 -29.76 7.55
CA GLN A 244 -5.56 -30.58 8.60
C GLN A 244 -6.49 -31.65 9.21
N GLY A 245 -7.76 -31.72 8.78
CA GLY A 245 -8.75 -32.69 9.25
C GLY A 245 -9.33 -32.38 10.63
N LEU A 246 -9.11 -31.18 11.17
CA LEU A 246 -9.63 -30.78 12.48
C LEU A 246 -11.12 -30.41 12.45
N LEU A 247 -11.69 -30.17 11.26
CA LEU A 247 -13.09 -29.79 11.03
C LEU A 247 -13.93 -30.94 10.42
N SER A 248 -13.70 -32.18 10.83
CA SER A 248 -14.45 -33.37 10.32
C SER A 248 -15.97 -33.27 10.47
N SER A 249 -16.46 -32.51 11.47
CA SER A 249 -17.90 -32.25 11.63
C SER A 249 -18.48 -31.47 10.45
N VAL A 250 -17.71 -30.58 9.83
CA VAL A 250 -18.19 -29.73 8.75
C VAL A 250 -18.23 -30.50 7.42
N GLU A 251 -17.37 -31.52 7.25
CA GLU A 251 -17.43 -32.45 6.12
C GLU A 251 -18.78 -33.18 6.04
N SER A 252 -19.35 -33.54 7.20
CA SER A 252 -20.68 -34.16 7.26
C SER A 252 -21.82 -33.22 6.83
N ALA A 253 -21.66 -31.91 7.05
CA ALA A 253 -22.64 -30.90 6.67
C ALA A 253 -22.56 -30.54 5.18
N PHE A 254 -21.36 -30.65 4.58
CA PHE A 254 -21.11 -30.25 3.20
C PHE A 254 -20.35 -31.35 2.43
N PRO A 255 -21.03 -32.42 2.01
CA PRO A 255 -20.38 -33.53 1.30
C PRO A 255 -19.89 -33.09 -0.08
N GLY A 256 -18.62 -33.44 -0.38
CA GLY A 256 -17.97 -33.18 -1.66
C GLY A 256 -17.28 -31.82 -1.78
N LEU A 257 -17.01 -31.13 -0.67
CA LEU A 257 -16.11 -29.97 -0.67
C LEU A 257 -14.65 -30.42 -0.74
N THR A 258 -13.88 -29.78 -1.62
CA THR A 258 -12.43 -29.94 -1.74
C THR A 258 -11.78 -28.60 -1.46
N PRO A 259 -11.49 -28.26 -0.19
CA PRO A 259 -10.91 -26.96 0.15
C PRO A 259 -9.57 -26.77 -0.57
N GLN A 260 -9.35 -25.57 -1.09
CA GLN A 260 -8.10 -25.20 -1.73
C GLN A 260 -7.29 -24.32 -0.77
N SER A 261 -6.18 -24.87 -0.29
CA SER A 261 -5.19 -24.11 0.49
C SER A 261 -4.48 -23.09 -0.40
N GLY A 262 -4.05 -21.99 0.21
CA GLY A 262 -3.37 -20.88 -0.44
C GLY A 262 -2.58 -20.07 0.59
N THR A 263 -1.81 -19.09 0.12
CA THR A 263 -1.13 -18.16 1.03
C THR A 263 -2.16 -17.21 1.67
N TRP A 264 -1.91 -16.71 2.88
CA TRP A 264 -2.86 -15.77 3.51
C TRP A 264 -3.13 -14.53 2.62
N PHE A 265 -2.11 -14.10 1.87
CA PHE A 265 -2.23 -12.97 0.95
C PHE A 265 -3.19 -13.25 -0.22
N GLU A 266 -3.27 -14.48 -0.73
CA GLU A 266 -4.25 -14.87 -1.76
C GLU A 266 -5.70 -14.73 -1.24
N PHE A 267 -5.96 -15.09 0.02
CA PHE A 267 -7.26 -14.84 0.66
C PHE A 267 -7.58 -13.34 0.75
N LEU A 268 -6.58 -12.51 1.06
CA LEU A 268 -6.77 -11.05 1.03
C LEU A 268 -7.04 -10.53 -0.38
N GLN A 269 -6.34 -11.07 -1.39
CA GLN A 269 -6.57 -10.73 -2.79
C GLN A 269 -7.95 -11.18 -3.26
N LEU A 270 -8.49 -12.29 -2.77
CA LEU A 270 -9.83 -12.78 -3.10
C LEU A 270 -10.93 -11.76 -2.76
N LEU A 271 -10.77 -11.02 -1.64
CA LEU A 271 -11.69 -9.94 -1.27
C LEU A 271 -11.62 -8.72 -2.20
N TRP A 272 -10.44 -8.33 -2.66
CA TRP A 272 -10.26 -7.06 -3.40
C TRP A 272 -10.16 -7.19 -4.91
N SER A 273 -9.75 -8.34 -5.43
CA SER A 273 -9.55 -8.57 -6.85
C SER A 273 -10.63 -9.49 -7.42
N SER A 274 -11.20 -9.13 -8.56
CA SER A 274 -12.04 -10.05 -9.37
C SER A 274 -11.24 -11.14 -10.06
N HIS A 275 -9.93 -10.94 -10.22
CA HIS A 275 -9.04 -11.81 -11.01
C HIS A 275 -8.15 -12.71 -10.15
N SER A 276 -8.41 -12.81 -8.84
CA SER A 276 -7.64 -13.69 -7.98
C SER A 276 -7.90 -15.16 -8.31
N GLU A 277 -6.94 -16.01 -7.96
CA GLU A 277 -7.15 -17.45 -7.91
C GLU A 277 -8.29 -17.79 -6.94
N ASP A 278 -8.98 -18.91 -7.19
CA ASP A 278 -10.04 -19.39 -6.32
C ASP A 278 -9.40 -20.17 -5.18
N VAL A 279 -9.39 -19.59 -3.98
CA VAL A 279 -8.86 -20.20 -2.76
C VAL A 279 -9.94 -20.15 -1.68
N GLY A 280 -9.96 -21.14 -0.79
CA GLY A 280 -10.93 -21.21 0.29
C GLY A 280 -11.70 -22.51 0.38
N LEU A 281 -12.78 -22.47 1.16
CA LEU A 281 -13.52 -23.65 1.54
C LEU A 281 -14.42 -24.17 0.41
N PHE A 282 -14.94 -23.26 -0.40
CA PHE A 282 -15.86 -23.53 -1.50
C PHE A 282 -15.20 -23.39 -2.89
N ALA A 283 -13.87 -23.34 -2.94
CA ALA A 283 -13.10 -23.25 -4.18
C ALA A 283 -13.47 -24.39 -5.15
N GLY A 284 -13.87 -24.03 -6.37
CA GLY A 284 -14.32 -24.98 -7.40
C GLY A 284 -15.54 -25.82 -7.03
N SER A 285 -16.29 -25.47 -5.97
CA SER A 285 -17.39 -26.28 -5.47
C SER A 285 -18.68 -26.09 -6.27
N LYS A 286 -19.56 -27.09 -6.22
CA LYS A 286 -20.93 -27.02 -6.78
C LYS A 286 -21.83 -25.96 -6.13
N TYR A 287 -21.38 -25.33 -5.04
CA TYR A 287 -22.12 -24.28 -4.34
C TYR A 287 -21.89 -22.89 -4.96
N ASN A 288 -20.90 -22.77 -5.86
CA ASN A 288 -20.79 -21.60 -6.73
C ASN A 288 -22.04 -21.50 -7.60
N PHE A 289 -22.60 -20.30 -7.72
CA PHE A 289 -23.85 -20.08 -8.43
C PHE A 289 -23.64 -19.09 -9.58
N SER A 290 -24.33 -19.32 -10.71
CA SER A 290 -24.19 -18.46 -11.88
C SER A 290 -25.40 -17.56 -12.06
N ILE A 291 -25.18 -16.24 -12.05
CA ILE A 291 -26.20 -15.22 -12.35
C ILE A 291 -25.81 -14.57 -13.67
N GLN A 292 -26.70 -14.65 -14.67
CA GLN A 292 -26.46 -14.08 -16.01
C GLN A 292 -25.19 -14.61 -16.71
N GLY A 293 -24.87 -15.89 -16.50
CA GLY A 293 -23.69 -16.51 -17.10
C GLY A 293 -22.36 -16.12 -16.45
N GLN A 294 -22.37 -15.28 -15.41
CA GLN A 294 -21.21 -15.03 -14.56
C GLN A 294 -21.27 -15.92 -13.33
N GLU A 295 -20.20 -16.67 -13.08
CA GLU A 295 -20.05 -17.50 -11.89
C GLU A 295 -19.69 -16.63 -10.67
N TRP A 296 -20.47 -16.76 -9.60
CA TRP A 296 -20.23 -16.13 -8.31
C TRP A 296 -19.67 -17.17 -7.36
N ARG A 297 -18.42 -16.97 -6.95
CA ARG A 297 -17.72 -17.80 -5.97
C ARG A 297 -18.33 -17.57 -4.59
N PHE A 298 -18.74 -18.65 -3.93
CA PHE A 298 -19.42 -18.55 -2.63
C PHE A 298 -18.53 -17.96 -1.54
N ASP A 299 -17.24 -18.36 -1.48
CA ASP A 299 -16.25 -17.81 -0.53
C ASP A 299 -16.19 -16.28 -0.61
N LYS A 300 -16.14 -15.73 -1.83
CA LYS A 300 -16.07 -14.28 -2.06
C LYS A 300 -17.31 -13.53 -1.56
N VAL A 301 -18.49 -14.12 -1.70
CA VAL A 301 -19.74 -13.52 -1.21
C VAL A 301 -19.80 -13.58 0.31
N ALA A 302 -19.42 -14.71 0.91
CA ALA A 302 -19.38 -14.89 2.35
C ALA A 302 -18.36 -13.94 3.00
N ASP A 303 -17.14 -13.90 2.49
CA ASP A 303 -16.06 -13.02 2.96
C ASP A 303 -16.40 -11.56 2.75
N GLY A 304 -16.95 -11.20 1.59
CA GLY A 304 -17.43 -9.84 1.32
C GLY A 304 -18.54 -9.39 2.28
N THR A 305 -19.44 -10.30 2.64
CA THR A 305 -20.50 -10.02 3.62
C THR A 305 -19.92 -9.81 5.02
N LEU A 306 -19.03 -10.70 5.46
CA LEU A 306 -18.40 -10.60 6.77
C LEU A 306 -17.52 -9.34 6.87
N TRP A 307 -16.81 -9.01 5.79
CA TRP A 307 -16.02 -7.79 5.67
C TRP A 307 -16.88 -6.55 5.86
N PHE A 308 -18.01 -6.49 5.16
CA PHE A 308 -18.93 -5.36 5.24
C PHE A 308 -19.48 -5.19 6.67
N LEU A 309 -19.73 -6.28 7.41
CA LEU A 309 -20.14 -6.22 8.81
C LEU A 309 -19.07 -5.58 9.69
N PHE A 310 -17.80 -6.02 9.59
CA PHE A 310 -16.70 -5.43 10.34
C PHE A 310 -16.48 -3.96 9.97
N PHE A 311 -16.54 -3.63 8.68
CA PHE A 311 -16.46 -2.25 8.18
C PHE A 311 -17.57 -1.38 8.76
N ALA A 312 -18.82 -1.82 8.72
CA ALA A 312 -19.97 -1.05 9.20
C ALA A 312 -19.90 -0.81 10.72
N VAL A 313 -19.52 -1.84 11.49
CA VAL A 313 -19.33 -1.72 12.95
C VAL A 313 -18.17 -0.78 13.27
N GLY A 314 -17.00 -0.99 12.68
CA GLY A 314 -15.81 -0.15 12.91
C GLY A 314 -16.04 1.31 12.52
N CYS A 315 -16.65 1.56 11.36
CA CYS A 315 -16.98 2.90 10.89
C CYS A 315 -17.92 3.62 11.87
N ARG A 316 -18.97 2.93 12.36
CA ARG A 316 -19.86 3.51 13.38
C ARG A 316 -19.13 3.81 14.68
N LEU A 317 -18.24 2.95 15.14
CA LEU A 317 -17.47 3.15 16.37
C LEU A 317 -16.51 4.35 16.24
N GLN A 318 -15.75 4.42 15.16
CA GLN A 318 -14.78 5.50 14.93
C GLN A 318 -15.44 6.85 14.66
N LEU A 319 -16.55 6.88 13.90
CA LEU A 319 -17.33 8.11 13.69
C LEU A 319 -17.99 8.61 14.98
N LYS A 320 -18.41 7.71 15.90
CA LYS A 320 -18.89 8.13 17.22
C LYS A 320 -17.77 8.71 18.07
N ARG A 321 -16.59 8.08 18.08
CA ARG A 321 -15.42 8.54 18.86
C ARG A 321 -14.91 9.90 18.39
N SER A 322 -14.84 10.13 17.08
CA SER A 322 -14.39 11.40 16.51
C SER A 322 -15.31 12.59 16.85
N LYS A 323 -16.60 12.35 17.16
CA LYS A 323 -17.52 13.39 17.64
C LYS A 323 -17.35 13.72 19.13
N ALA A 324 -16.76 12.84 19.92
CA ALA A 324 -16.60 13.04 21.37
C ALA A 324 -15.34 13.86 21.73
N VAL A 325 -14.26 13.72 20.95
CA VAL A 325 -12.97 14.42 21.17
C VAL A 325 -13.07 15.95 21.22
N PRO A 326 -13.86 16.65 20.36
CA PRO A 326 -13.92 18.11 20.36
C PRO A 326 -14.36 18.74 21.68
N VAL A 327 -15.14 18.01 22.49
CA VAL A 327 -15.67 18.51 23.76
C VAL A 327 -14.61 18.52 24.85
N VAL A 328 -13.64 17.59 24.80
CA VAL A 328 -12.58 17.48 25.80
C VAL A 328 -11.50 18.53 25.55
N GLU A 329 -11.02 18.65 24.30
CA GLU A 329 -10.04 19.69 23.93
C GLU A 329 -10.56 21.10 24.22
N ALA A 330 -11.85 21.37 23.96
CA ALA A 330 -12.45 22.66 24.27
C ALA A 330 -12.51 22.96 25.78
N ARG A 331 -12.67 21.92 26.62
CA ARG A 331 -12.67 22.07 28.08
C ARG A 331 -11.26 22.27 28.64
N GLU A 332 -10.28 21.53 28.13
CA GLU A 332 -8.88 21.68 28.53
C GLU A 332 -8.32 23.05 28.12
N GLY A 333 -8.61 23.50 26.90
CA GLY A 333 -8.22 24.84 26.45
C GLY A 333 -8.83 25.94 27.33
N LEU A 334 -10.10 25.80 27.73
CA LEU A 334 -10.75 26.75 28.64
C LEU A 334 -10.07 26.79 30.02
N HIS A 335 -9.68 25.63 30.56
CA HIS A 335 -8.99 25.55 31.85
C HIS A 335 -7.61 26.22 31.81
N VAL A 336 -6.84 26.03 30.74
CA VAL A 336 -5.54 26.69 30.58
C VAL A 336 -5.71 28.21 30.50
N SER A 337 -6.69 28.69 29.72
CA SER A 337 -6.96 30.14 29.63
C SER A 337 -7.41 30.74 30.96
N LEU A 338 -8.23 30.03 31.75
CA LEU A 338 -8.66 30.53 33.07
C LEU A 338 -7.49 30.65 34.06
N LEU A 339 -6.58 29.68 34.06
CA LEU A 339 -5.38 29.73 34.92
C LEU A 339 -4.43 30.85 34.51
N GLU A 340 -4.28 31.13 33.22
CA GLU A 340 -3.49 32.28 32.74
C GLU A 340 -4.12 33.61 33.17
N THR A 341 -5.45 33.71 33.19
CA THR A 341 -6.16 34.94 33.56
C THR A 341 -6.11 35.24 35.06
N GLU A 342 -6.07 34.22 35.94
CA GLU A 342 -5.92 34.42 37.39
C GLU A 342 -4.49 34.79 37.82
N SER A 343 -3.50 34.55 36.96
CA SER A 343 -2.09 34.82 37.24
C SER A 343 -1.59 36.20 36.78
N ALA A 344 -2.46 36.99 36.14
CA ALA A 344 -2.18 38.34 35.62
C ALA A 344 -2.84 39.42 36.48
#